data_AF-A0A813Q701-F1
#
_entry.id   AF-A0A813Q701-F1
#
_cell.length_a   1.000
_cell.length_b   1.000
_cell.length_c   1.000
_cell.angle_alpha   90.00
_cell.angle_beta   90.00
_cell.angle_gamma   90.00
#
_symmetry.space_group_name_H-M   'P 1'
#
loop_
_entity.id
_entity.type
_entity.pdbx_description
1 polymer ?
#
loop_
_entity_poly.entity_id
_entity_poly.type
_entity_poly.pdbx_seq_one_letter_code
_entity_poly.pdbx_strand_id
1 'polypeptide(L)'
;MKNYVTILLNYARARQSLAEVYEQIAKVNLTPPQITFTGLSHFNNKVLYMDPVKDAHLDALMRIAEICRETYEKNGIASTDVRPFNAHLTLFKLSKARDLHRRGVKKIDECWKSKYDNHHFGVENFHSLHLCNMLKKQADGYYEIFHEQRLFESSRFLSGFNHYDLKCDHRLANKLADKVDNVTSTVTNDQLVNIEPLVYNSSAMDESAPLLQSHPSTNDETISNIDSMLLNKFLFPAPKPSTYTLTSHANLFWIPAKLPDELPVPCMFYSPSRSNKKIEYLIIFCHGNGCDIGSMHYTLNEFCENLNVYIISFEYPAYGLCTATSPNQQTINNHADRTFDFVVNTLLWPIERIIMYGHSIGSGAACYLASTQLIGALILQSPYTAISNLVREKVRVLAYLISTRSWNNLEAMKNIKCPALFIHGRSDTVIPADHSQALYDACSNNEGKKLVLLRNEDHNSMTESLLLRYIVPFLEKQCVLMNTNLQLPVIKIDRELREPPPCVLAANEVNSNRTDVFNSLSSLSKASTAATMATIRSISGLRKNQSDEDDD
;
A
#
# COMPACT_ATOMS: atom_id res chain seq x y z
N MET A 1 13.80 2.96 -4.74
CA MET A 1 15.22 2.57 -4.95
C MET A 1 15.26 1.07 -5.21
N LYS A 2 15.74 0.58 -6.36
CA LYS A 2 16.06 -0.84 -6.61
C LYS A 2 17.25 -0.90 -7.58
N ASN A 3 18.21 -1.79 -7.34
CA ASN A 3 19.47 -1.92 -8.11
C ASN A 3 19.26 -2.77 -9.36
N TYR A 4 19.87 -2.39 -10.49
CA TYR A 4 19.78 -3.15 -11.75
C TYR A 4 21.16 -3.59 -12.23
N VAL A 5 21.27 -4.87 -12.63
CA VAL A 5 22.36 -5.39 -13.47
C VAL A 5 22.00 -5.08 -14.92
N THR A 6 22.91 -4.45 -15.67
CA THR A 6 22.64 -3.96 -17.03
C THR A 6 23.06 -5.00 -18.06
N ILE A 7 22.09 -5.55 -18.82
CA ILE A 7 22.36 -6.41 -19.96
C ILE A 7 21.45 -6.04 -21.14
N LEU A 8 22.04 -5.64 -22.26
CA LEU A 8 21.34 -5.26 -23.51
C LEU A 8 21.21 -6.48 -24.42
N LEU A 9 20.05 -7.16 -24.48
CA LEU A 9 19.89 -8.33 -25.36
C LEU A 9 18.44 -8.64 -25.79
N ASN A 10 18.35 -9.53 -26.78
CA ASN A 10 17.15 -10.06 -27.45
C ASN A 10 16.07 -10.55 -26.45
N TYR A 11 14.91 -9.90 -26.49
CA TYR A 11 13.87 -9.89 -25.45
C TYR A 11 13.33 -11.27 -25.03
N ALA A 12 13.08 -12.16 -25.99
CA ALA A 12 12.52 -13.49 -25.70
C ALA A 12 13.51 -14.36 -24.93
N ARG A 13 14.81 -14.27 -25.29
CA ARG A 13 15.87 -15.05 -24.67
C ARG A 13 16.18 -14.57 -23.25
N ALA A 14 16.16 -13.26 -23.00
CA ALA A 14 16.36 -12.70 -21.66
C ALA A 14 15.24 -13.11 -20.69
N ARG A 15 13.99 -13.12 -21.15
CA ARG A 15 12.86 -13.60 -20.36
C ARG A 15 12.96 -15.10 -20.05
N GLN A 16 13.36 -15.91 -21.03
CA GLN A 16 13.60 -17.34 -20.83
C GLN A 16 14.72 -17.58 -19.80
N SER A 17 15.84 -16.86 -19.91
CA SER A 17 16.92 -16.93 -18.92
C SER A 17 16.47 -16.56 -17.52
N LEU A 18 15.57 -15.58 -17.36
CA LEU A 18 15.02 -15.23 -16.05
C LEU A 18 14.19 -16.37 -15.43
N ALA A 19 13.45 -17.12 -16.24
CA ALA A 19 12.73 -18.30 -15.76
C ALA A 19 13.70 -19.43 -15.34
N GLU A 20 14.78 -19.64 -16.08
CA GLU A 20 15.82 -20.61 -15.72
C GLU A 20 16.57 -20.21 -14.43
N VAL A 21 16.77 -18.91 -14.22
CA VAL A 21 17.31 -18.38 -12.95
C VAL A 21 16.40 -18.74 -11.78
N TYR A 22 15.08 -18.60 -11.94
CA TYR A 22 14.12 -18.97 -10.90
C TYR A 22 14.25 -20.44 -10.52
N GLU A 23 14.32 -21.34 -11.51
CA GLU A 23 14.49 -22.77 -11.26
C GLU A 23 15.81 -23.09 -10.56
N GLN A 24 16.89 -22.38 -10.89
CA GLN A 24 18.18 -22.56 -10.23
C GLN A 24 18.15 -22.07 -8.78
N ILE A 25 17.55 -20.91 -8.51
CA ILE A 25 17.36 -20.40 -7.14
C ILE A 25 16.56 -21.38 -6.30
N ALA A 26 15.49 -21.97 -6.87
CA ALA A 26 14.66 -22.96 -6.19
C ALA A 26 15.44 -24.24 -5.80
N LYS A 27 16.47 -24.62 -6.56
CA LYS A 27 17.32 -25.79 -6.27
C LYS A 27 18.35 -25.56 -5.16
N VAL A 28 18.75 -24.30 -4.94
CA VAL A 28 19.82 -23.96 -3.97
C VAL A 28 19.26 -23.78 -2.54
N ASN A 29 17.93 -23.87 -2.36
CA ASN A 29 17.24 -23.78 -1.06
C ASN A 29 17.71 -22.60 -0.19
N LEU A 30 17.81 -21.42 -0.82
CA LEU A 30 18.25 -20.20 -0.16
C LEU A 30 17.18 -19.70 0.82
N THR A 31 17.64 -19.18 1.96
CA THR A 31 16.81 -18.37 2.84
C THR A 31 16.42 -17.07 2.13
N PRO A 32 15.15 -16.62 2.21
CA PRO A 32 14.73 -15.34 1.67
C PRO A 32 15.60 -14.20 2.23
N PRO A 33 16.33 -13.45 1.39
CA PRO A 33 17.23 -12.41 1.88
C PRO A 33 16.47 -11.26 2.56
N GLN A 34 16.86 -10.93 3.79
CA GLN A 34 16.43 -9.76 4.55
C GLN A 34 17.65 -8.86 4.75
N ILE A 35 17.75 -7.81 3.95
CA ILE A 35 18.94 -6.97 3.91
C ILE A 35 18.81 -5.87 4.95
N THR A 36 19.61 -5.96 6.00
CA THR A 36 19.73 -4.88 7.00
C THR A 36 20.64 -3.80 6.47
N PHE A 37 20.29 -2.52 6.65
CA PHE A 37 21.12 -1.39 6.25
C PHE A 37 21.65 -0.62 7.46
N THR A 38 22.97 -0.41 7.49
CA THR A 38 23.68 0.34 8.53
C THR A 38 24.72 1.24 7.89
N GLY A 39 24.88 2.46 8.36
CA GLY A 39 25.91 3.34 7.80
C GLY A 39 25.50 4.02 6.48
N LEU A 40 26.25 5.07 6.13
CA LEU A 40 26.12 5.77 4.86
C LEU A 40 27.47 5.77 4.14
N SER A 41 27.42 5.60 2.83
CA SER A 41 28.59 5.66 1.97
C SER A 41 28.24 6.32 0.63
N HIS A 42 29.24 6.47 -0.23
CA HIS A 42 29.05 7.14 -1.51
C HIS A 42 29.83 6.53 -2.66
N PHE A 43 29.30 6.68 -3.88
CA PHE A 43 30.08 6.47 -5.09
C PHE A 43 30.64 7.80 -5.57
N ASN A 44 31.97 7.94 -5.51
CA ASN A 44 32.73 9.11 -5.99
C ASN A 44 32.19 10.46 -5.49
N ASN A 45 31.70 10.52 -4.25
CA ASN A 45 31.09 11.69 -3.61
C ASN A 45 29.91 12.26 -4.42
N LYS A 46 29.25 11.44 -5.26
CA LYS A 46 28.18 11.88 -6.18
C LYS A 46 26.87 11.13 -6.01
N VAL A 47 26.92 9.94 -5.42
CA VAL A 47 25.75 9.12 -5.12
C VAL A 47 25.86 8.72 -3.66
N LEU A 48 24.90 9.11 -2.85
CA LEU A 48 24.81 8.69 -1.45
C LEU A 48 23.96 7.42 -1.36
N TYR A 49 24.42 6.44 -0.59
CA TYR A 49 23.71 5.17 -0.41
C TYR A 49 23.91 4.62 1.01
N MET A 50 23.02 3.72 1.43
CA MET A 50 23.15 2.97 2.68
C MET A 50 23.90 1.67 2.43
N ASP A 51 24.84 1.33 3.32
CA ASP A 51 25.59 0.09 3.26
C ASP A 51 24.74 -1.06 3.82
N PRO A 52 24.68 -2.22 3.15
CA PRO A 52 24.09 -3.41 3.75
C PRO A 52 25.03 -3.98 4.82
N VAL A 53 24.45 -4.54 5.88
CA VAL A 53 25.18 -5.34 6.86
C VAL A 53 25.71 -6.59 6.16
N LYS A 54 26.97 -6.92 6.42
CA LYS A 54 27.58 -8.17 5.94
C LYS A 54 27.12 -9.32 6.81
N ASP A 55 26.10 -10.02 6.36
CA ASP A 55 25.52 -11.19 7.01
C ASP A 55 25.13 -12.27 5.98
N ALA A 56 24.61 -13.39 6.48
CA ALA A 56 24.18 -14.51 5.64
C ALA A 56 23.04 -14.15 4.66
N HIS A 57 22.24 -13.11 4.95
CA HIS A 57 21.21 -12.64 4.02
C HIS A 57 21.83 -11.86 2.86
N LEU A 58 22.85 -11.03 3.12
CA LEU A 58 23.62 -10.40 2.06
C LEU A 58 24.32 -11.45 1.19
N ASP A 59 24.92 -12.47 1.77
CA ASP A 59 25.55 -13.57 1.03
C ASP A 59 24.53 -14.32 0.14
N ALA A 60 23.31 -14.55 0.65
CA ALA A 60 22.23 -15.15 -0.13
C ALA A 60 21.83 -14.27 -1.33
N LEU A 61 21.74 -12.95 -1.15
CA LEU A 61 21.48 -12.01 -2.25
C LEU A 61 22.61 -12.00 -3.29
N MET A 62 23.87 -12.02 -2.83
CA MET A 62 25.04 -12.10 -3.71
C MET A 62 25.04 -13.41 -4.52
N ARG A 63 24.64 -14.53 -3.89
CA ARG A 63 24.51 -15.81 -4.60
C ARG A 63 23.41 -15.77 -5.65
N ILE A 64 22.27 -15.13 -5.38
CA ILE A 64 21.20 -14.92 -6.36
C ILE A 64 21.70 -14.10 -7.55
N ALA A 65 22.44 -13.02 -7.29
CA ALA A 65 23.03 -12.20 -8.34
C ALA A 65 24.03 -12.99 -9.21
N GLU A 66 24.81 -13.88 -8.60
CA GLU A 66 25.73 -14.75 -9.34
C GLU A 66 24.98 -15.76 -10.22
N ILE A 67 23.95 -16.43 -9.69
CA ILE A 67 23.10 -17.35 -10.47
C ILE A 67 22.48 -16.61 -11.66
N CYS A 68 22.06 -15.35 -11.47
CA CYS A 68 21.58 -14.52 -12.57
C CYS A 68 22.66 -14.34 -13.64
N ARG A 69 23.88 -13.97 -13.25
CA ARG A 69 24.99 -13.77 -14.20
C ARG A 69 25.33 -15.05 -14.95
N GLU A 70 25.60 -16.13 -14.23
CA GLU A 70 25.96 -17.44 -14.79
C GLU A 70 24.91 -17.94 -15.80
N THR A 71 23.62 -17.82 -15.46
CA THR A 71 22.52 -18.28 -16.33
C THR A 71 22.41 -17.42 -17.58
N TYR A 72 22.53 -16.10 -17.45
CA TYR A 72 22.45 -15.21 -18.60
C TYR A 72 23.65 -15.40 -19.53
N GLU A 73 24.87 -15.51 -18.99
CA GLU A 73 26.08 -15.78 -19.77
C GLU A 73 26.01 -17.13 -20.49
N LYS A 74 25.57 -18.19 -19.80
CA LYS A 74 25.33 -19.52 -20.40
C LYS A 74 24.37 -19.45 -21.59
N ASN A 75 23.35 -18.61 -21.50
CA ASN A 75 22.37 -18.41 -22.57
C ASN A 75 22.82 -17.40 -23.64
N GLY A 76 24.12 -17.06 -23.67
CA GLY A 76 24.71 -16.15 -24.65
C GLY A 76 24.27 -14.71 -24.47
N ILE A 77 23.84 -14.34 -23.26
CA ILE A 77 23.43 -13.00 -22.87
C ILE A 77 24.51 -12.44 -21.93
N ALA A 78 25.61 -11.97 -22.53
CA ALA A 78 26.77 -11.50 -21.78
C ALA A 78 26.48 -10.19 -21.02
N SER A 79 26.90 -10.12 -19.76
CA SER A 79 26.92 -8.86 -19.00
C SER A 79 27.91 -7.88 -19.64
N THR A 80 27.46 -6.66 -19.92
CA THR A 80 28.38 -5.58 -20.36
C THR A 80 29.13 -4.96 -19.18
N ASP A 81 28.72 -5.27 -17.95
CA ASP A 81 29.37 -4.80 -16.74
C ASP A 81 30.34 -5.87 -16.22
N VAL A 82 31.64 -5.53 -16.20
CA VAL A 82 32.73 -6.37 -15.70
C VAL A 82 32.89 -6.28 -14.18
N ARG A 83 32.12 -5.41 -13.52
CA ARG A 83 32.21 -5.23 -12.07
C ARG A 83 31.36 -6.26 -11.33
N PRO A 84 31.81 -6.70 -10.15
CA PRO A 84 30.97 -7.54 -9.29
C PRO A 84 29.71 -6.78 -8.90
N PHE A 85 28.62 -7.53 -8.66
CA PHE A 85 27.40 -6.93 -8.16
C PHE A 85 27.69 -6.29 -6.81
N ASN A 86 27.27 -5.03 -6.64
CA ASN A 86 27.43 -4.33 -5.38
C ASN A 86 26.05 -4.00 -4.83
N ALA A 87 25.63 -4.71 -3.78
CA ALA A 87 24.37 -4.46 -3.10
C ALA A 87 24.47 -3.16 -2.30
N HIS A 88 23.57 -2.21 -2.57
CA HIS A 88 23.51 -0.93 -1.87
C HIS A 88 22.10 -0.34 -1.95
N LEU A 89 21.75 0.60 -1.09
CA LEU A 89 20.45 1.29 -1.20
C LEU A 89 20.69 2.77 -1.50
N THR A 90 20.58 3.17 -2.78
CA THR A 90 20.88 4.54 -3.22
C THR A 90 19.85 5.54 -2.70
N LEU A 91 20.23 6.38 -1.75
CA LEU A 91 19.42 7.47 -1.21
C LEU A 91 19.26 8.62 -2.20
N PHE A 92 20.38 9.05 -2.78
CA PHE A 92 20.45 10.33 -3.48
C PHE A 92 21.52 10.32 -4.56
N LYS A 93 21.27 11.02 -5.69
CA LYS A 93 22.24 11.21 -6.78
C LYS A 93 22.35 12.70 -7.11
N LEU A 94 23.53 13.29 -6.97
CA LEU A 94 23.78 14.69 -7.33
C LEU A 94 23.38 15.00 -8.78
N SER A 95 23.61 14.06 -9.71
CA SER A 95 23.20 14.18 -11.12
C SER A 95 21.70 14.43 -11.33
N LYS A 96 20.84 14.08 -10.38
CA LYS A 96 19.39 14.32 -10.43
C LYS A 96 18.97 15.60 -9.69
N ALA A 97 19.85 16.20 -8.90
CA ALA A 97 19.60 17.43 -8.12
C ALA A 97 20.07 18.68 -8.89
N ARG A 98 19.28 19.09 -9.89
CA ARG A 98 19.61 20.21 -10.79
C ARG A 98 19.81 21.54 -10.07
N ASP A 99 19.15 21.73 -8.94
CA ASP A 99 19.21 22.99 -8.19
C ASP A 99 20.51 23.13 -7.40
N LEU A 100 21.03 22.03 -6.86
CA LEU A 100 22.34 21.99 -6.21
C LEU A 100 23.48 22.17 -7.22
N HIS A 101 23.35 21.56 -8.41
CA HIS A 101 24.28 21.79 -9.51
C HIS A 101 24.31 23.26 -9.96
N ARG A 102 23.13 23.91 -10.08
CA ARG A 102 23.03 25.35 -10.37
C ARG A 102 23.69 26.22 -9.29
N ARG A 103 23.68 25.75 -8.05
CA ARG A 103 24.33 26.39 -6.89
C ARG A 103 25.81 26.03 -6.74
N GLY A 104 26.41 25.32 -7.70
CA GLY A 104 27.85 25.02 -7.73
C GLY A 104 28.29 23.80 -6.91
N VAL A 105 27.35 23.05 -6.31
CA VAL A 105 27.66 21.85 -5.52
C VAL A 105 28.05 20.70 -6.46
N LYS A 106 29.28 20.20 -6.33
CA LYS A 106 29.85 19.16 -7.19
C LYS A 106 30.17 17.84 -6.48
N LYS A 107 30.21 17.86 -5.15
CA LYS A 107 30.56 16.70 -4.30
C LYS A 107 29.73 16.71 -3.02
N ILE A 108 29.45 15.51 -2.51
CA ILE A 108 28.88 15.26 -1.18
C ILE A 108 30.03 15.21 -0.18
N ASP A 109 29.87 15.93 0.93
CA ASP A 109 30.87 16.00 1.99
C ASP A 109 31.01 14.65 2.72
N GLU A 110 32.25 14.24 2.98
CA GLU A 110 32.58 12.97 3.63
C GLU A 110 32.28 12.97 5.13
N CYS A 111 32.12 14.15 5.76
CA CYS A 111 31.83 14.26 7.19
C CYS A 111 30.47 13.65 7.59
N TRP A 112 29.63 13.28 6.63
CA TRP A 112 28.35 12.61 6.90
C TRP A 112 28.53 11.13 7.17
N LYS A 113 29.55 10.51 6.57
CA LYS A 113 29.85 9.09 6.79
C LYS A 113 30.10 8.81 8.27
N SER A 114 31.04 9.55 8.87
CA SER A 114 31.39 9.41 10.28
C SER A 114 30.24 9.71 11.25
N LYS A 115 29.26 10.53 10.86
CA LYS A 115 28.06 10.83 11.66
C LYS A 115 27.07 9.66 11.72
N TYR A 116 27.06 8.77 10.73
CA TYR A 116 26.06 7.72 10.59
C TYR A 116 26.63 6.31 10.46
N ASP A 117 27.96 6.11 10.54
CA ASP A 117 28.65 4.82 10.33
C ASP A 117 28.00 3.63 11.07
N ASN A 118 27.41 3.86 12.25
CA ASN A 118 26.75 2.82 13.06
C ASN A 118 25.22 2.99 13.16
N HIS A 119 24.62 3.88 12.38
CA HIS A 119 23.20 4.13 12.42
C HIS A 119 22.45 3.00 11.71
N HIS A 120 21.48 2.40 12.41
CA HIS A 120 20.62 1.37 11.84
C HIS A 120 19.44 2.01 11.10
N PHE A 121 19.39 1.83 9.78
CA PHE A 121 18.36 2.43 8.93
C PHE A 121 17.14 1.52 8.74
N GLY A 122 17.22 0.24 9.10
CA GLY A 122 16.14 -0.75 9.01
C GLY A 122 16.48 -1.91 8.08
N VAL A 123 15.45 -2.66 7.68
CA VAL A 123 15.59 -3.90 6.91
C VAL A 123 14.75 -3.82 5.62
N GLU A 124 15.22 -4.44 4.54
CA GLU A 124 14.45 -4.62 3.30
C GLU A 124 14.40 -6.08 2.90
N ASN A 125 13.22 -6.54 2.53
CA ASN A 125 13.01 -7.92 2.09
C ASN A 125 13.19 -8.05 0.58
N PHE A 126 14.01 -9.00 0.15
CA PHE A 126 14.16 -9.32 -1.26
C PHE A 126 13.04 -10.28 -1.71
N HIS A 127 12.19 -9.81 -2.62
CA HIS A 127 10.96 -10.52 -3.00
C HIS A 127 10.82 -10.81 -4.50
N SER A 128 11.65 -10.19 -5.35
CA SER A 128 11.51 -10.30 -6.81
C SER A 128 12.77 -9.93 -7.58
N LEU A 129 12.88 -10.47 -8.80
CA LEU A 129 13.83 -10.08 -9.83
C LEU A 129 13.09 -9.35 -10.95
N HIS A 130 13.63 -8.21 -11.39
CA HIS A 130 13.02 -7.38 -12.44
C HIS A 130 13.91 -7.38 -13.69
N LEU A 131 13.33 -7.70 -14.84
CA LEU A 131 13.91 -7.45 -16.15
C LEU A 131 13.46 -6.07 -16.62
N CYS A 132 14.40 -5.15 -16.78
CA CYS A 132 14.11 -3.75 -17.07
C CYS A 132 14.52 -3.33 -18.48
N ASN A 133 13.72 -2.45 -19.08
CA ASN A 133 14.02 -1.83 -20.35
C ASN A 133 14.88 -0.58 -20.14
N MET A 134 16.17 -0.68 -20.48
CA MET A 134 17.13 0.41 -20.25
C MET A 134 16.94 1.63 -21.17
N LEU A 135 16.16 1.49 -22.24
CA LEU A 135 15.88 2.59 -23.19
C LEU A 135 14.64 3.40 -22.81
N LYS A 136 13.79 2.88 -21.92
CA LYS A 136 12.57 3.53 -21.48
C LYS A 136 12.60 3.77 -19.98
N LYS A 137 12.16 4.97 -19.58
CA LYS A 137 12.04 5.34 -18.18
C LYS A 137 10.58 5.61 -17.84
N GLN A 138 10.21 5.20 -16.64
CA GLN A 138 8.94 5.53 -16.00
C GLN A 138 8.96 6.99 -15.52
N ALA A 139 7.79 7.52 -15.15
CA ALA A 139 7.63 8.92 -14.72
C ALA A 139 8.43 9.24 -13.44
N ASP A 140 8.67 8.25 -12.59
CA ASP A 140 9.50 8.33 -11.37
C ASP A 140 11.02 8.28 -11.66
N GLY A 141 11.40 8.19 -12.95
CA GLY A 141 12.78 8.19 -13.41
C GLY A 141 13.52 6.85 -13.22
N TYR A 142 12.81 5.76 -12.96
CA TYR A 142 13.32 4.38 -12.99
C TYR A 142 13.12 3.74 -14.37
N TYR A 143 13.79 2.63 -14.65
CA TYR A 143 13.59 1.91 -15.92
C TYR A 143 12.22 1.23 -15.94
N GLU A 144 11.57 1.20 -17.11
CA GLU A 144 10.35 0.43 -17.32
C GLU A 144 10.62 -1.04 -16.97
N ILE A 145 9.81 -1.61 -16.08
CA ILE A 145 9.89 -3.04 -15.76
C ILE A 145 9.17 -3.78 -16.88
N PHE A 146 9.93 -4.56 -17.64
CA PHE A 146 9.40 -5.37 -18.73
C PHE A 146 8.83 -6.70 -18.22
N HIS A 147 9.47 -7.27 -17.20
CA HIS A 147 9.01 -8.51 -16.57
C HIS A 147 9.44 -8.55 -15.10
N GLU A 148 8.55 -8.99 -14.21
CA GLU A 148 8.86 -9.27 -12.81
C GLU A 148 8.72 -10.78 -12.58
N GLN A 149 9.76 -11.39 -12.01
CA GLN A 149 9.74 -12.75 -11.49
C GLN A 149 9.77 -12.68 -9.97
N ARG A 150 8.65 -12.99 -9.31
CA ARG A 150 8.59 -13.05 -7.85
C ARG A 150 9.23 -14.33 -7.33
N LEU A 151 9.85 -14.21 -6.16
CA LEU A 151 10.61 -15.27 -5.51
C LEU A 151 10.02 -15.53 -4.12
N PHE A 152 10.15 -16.76 -3.63
CA PHE A 152 9.81 -17.16 -2.25
C PHE A 152 8.31 -17.11 -1.85
N GLU A 153 7.37 -17.09 -2.80
CA GLU A 153 5.91 -17.06 -2.54
C GLU A 153 5.27 -18.44 -2.25
N SER A 154 6.03 -19.55 -2.20
CA SER A 154 5.47 -20.90 -1.99
C SER A 154 5.37 -21.31 -0.50
N SER A 155 4.32 -22.06 -0.16
CA SER A 155 3.96 -22.55 1.19
C SER A 155 5.06 -23.28 1.97
N ARG A 156 6.10 -23.79 1.30
CA ARG A 156 7.28 -24.41 1.92
C ARG A 156 8.15 -23.46 2.74
N PHE A 157 8.14 -22.17 2.42
CA PHE A 157 8.92 -21.16 3.14
C PHE A 157 8.09 -20.45 4.23
N LEU A 158 6.77 -20.54 4.16
CA LEU A 158 5.83 -19.77 5.00
C LEU A 158 5.67 -20.29 6.44
N SER A 159 6.30 -21.40 6.83
CA SER A 159 6.12 -22.00 8.16
C SER A 159 6.94 -21.37 9.31
N GLY A 160 7.58 -20.23 9.08
CA GLY A 160 8.34 -19.50 10.11
C GLY A 160 8.21 -17.97 10.08
N PHE A 161 7.30 -17.42 9.27
CA PHE A 161 7.18 -15.98 9.07
C PHE A 161 6.24 -15.32 10.09
N ASN A 162 6.79 -14.61 11.07
CA ASN A 162 6.07 -13.55 11.77
C ASN A 162 6.03 -12.32 10.86
N HIS A 163 4.84 -11.87 10.47
CA HIS A 163 4.67 -10.81 9.47
C HIS A 163 4.82 -9.38 10.02
N TYR A 164 5.57 -9.22 11.10
CA TYR A 164 6.05 -7.93 11.57
C TYR A 164 7.56 -7.95 11.36
N ASP A 165 8.11 -7.14 10.46
CA ASP A 165 9.44 -6.56 10.67
C ASP A 165 9.79 -5.45 9.66
N LEU A 166 9.95 -4.25 10.25
CA LEU A 166 10.88 -3.17 9.91
C LEU A 166 11.19 -2.92 8.43
N LYS A 167 10.45 -2.01 7.78
CA LYS A 167 10.94 -1.35 6.55
C LYS A 167 12.08 -0.38 6.89
N CYS A 168 13.07 -0.25 6.00
CA CYS A 168 14.02 0.85 6.07
C CYS A 168 13.28 2.18 6.22
N ASP A 169 13.76 3.05 7.13
CA ASP A 169 13.16 4.35 7.38
C ASP A 169 13.40 5.30 6.19
N HIS A 170 12.58 5.13 5.16
CA HIS A 170 12.54 6.01 3.99
C HIS A 170 12.20 7.45 4.38
N ARG A 171 11.71 7.74 5.61
CA ARG A 171 11.52 9.12 6.09
C ARG A 171 12.83 9.78 6.48
N LEU A 172 13.82 9.06 7.03
CA LEU A 172 15.15 9.62 7.29
C LEU A 172 15.91 9.84 5.98
N ALA A 173 15.79 8.91 5.02
CA ALA A 173 16.31 9.03 3.66
C ALA A 173 15.73 10.25 2.91
N ASN A 174 14.41 10.41 2.95
CA ASN A 174 13.73 11.54 2.33
C ASN A 174 13.99 12.84 3.10
N LYS A 175 14.05 12.84 4.45
CA LYS A 175 14.44 14.03 5.23
C LYS A 175 15.90 14.42 5.02
N LEU A 176 16.80 13.47 4.78
CA LEU A 176 18.19 13.73 4.40
C LEU A 176 18.25 14.34 2.99
N ALA A 177 17.50 13.78 2.02
CA ALA A 177 17.37 14.35 0.68
C ALA A 177 16.72 15.74 0.67
N ASP A 178 15.65 15.94 1.45
CA ASP A 178 14.96 17.22 1.63
C ASP A 178 15.83 18.22 2.38
N LYS A 179 16.68 17.79 3.33
CA LYS A 179 17.70 18.67 3.96
C LYS A 179 18.82 19.02 2.98
N VAL A 180 19.24 18.09 2.11
CA VAL A 180 20.20 18.38 1.04
C VAL A 180 19.63 19.47 0.12
N ASP A 181 18.36 19.38 -0.24
CA ASP A 181 17.66 20.39 -1.05
C ASP A 181 17.38 21.70 -0.27
N ASN A 182 17.18 21.63 1.06
CA ASN A 182 16.90 22.77 1.95
C ASN A 182 18.12 23.30 2.74
N VAL A 183 19.37 23.01 2.37
CA VAL A 183 20.53 23.69 2.99
C VAL A 183 20.53 25.17 2.58
N THR A 184 19.83 25.98 3.38
CA THR A 184 20.13 27.38 3.65
C THR A 184 21.13 27.45 4.81
N SER A 185 22.08 28.38 4.71
CA SER A 185 23.09 28.77 5.71
C SER A 185 24.19 27.77 6.07
N THR A 186 25.15 27.58 5.17
CA THR A 186 26.54 28.07 5.31
C THR A 186 27.37 27.52 4.15
N VAL A 187 27.49 28.32 3.09
CA VAL A 187 28.56 28.12 2.11
C VAL A 187 29.82 28.66 2.77
N THR A 188 30.59 27.80 3.43
CA THR A 188 31.99 28.11 3.71
C THR A 188 32.79 27.89 2.43
N ASN A 189 33.89 28.62 2.28
CA ASN A 189 34.61 28.92 1.03
C ASN A 189 35.16 27.72 0.21
N ASP A 190 34.75 26.48 0.45
CA ASP A 190 35.22 25.27 -0.25
C ASP A 190 34.12 24.42 -0.94
N GLN A 191 32.94 24.97 -1.25
CA GLN A 191 31.91 24.29 -2.09
C GLN A 191 31.46 22.90 -1.59
N LEU A 192 31.18 22.76 -0.28
CA LEU A 192 30.66 21.53 0.37
C LEU A 192 29.33 21.79 1.10
N VAL A 193 28.53 20.75 1.35
CA VAL A 193 27.22 20.82 2.03
C VAL A 193 27.35 20.31 3.47
N ASN A 194 27.08 21.16 4.48
CA ASN A 194 27.08 20.79 5.91
C ASN A 194 25.64 20.61 6.44
N ILE A 195 25.41 19.59 7.29
CA ILE A 195 24.12 19.33 7.96
C ILE A 195 24.33 19.42 9.49
N GLU A 196 23.60 20.34 10.14
CA GLU A 196 23.59 20.49 11.61
C GLU A 196 22.46 19.69 12.32
N PRO A 197 22.67 19.29 13.61
CA PRO A 197 21.70 18.54 14.41
C PRO A 197 20.83 19.43 15.31
N LEU A 198 19.61 18.97 15.62
CA LEU A 198 18.75 19.55 16.67
C LEU A 198 19.10 18.94 18.02
N VAL A 199 19.43 19.81 19.00
CA VAL A 199 19.52 19.50 20.44
C VAL A 199 18.15 19.79 21.06
N TYR A 200 17.67 18.94 21.98
CA TYR A 200 16.55 19.29 22.85
C TYR A 200 16.92 19.08 24.32
N ASN A 201 16.80 20.16 25.10
CA ASN A 201 17.04 20.22 26.53
C ASN A 201 15.83 19.70 27.32
N SER A 202 16.10 18.96 28.40
CA SER A 202 15.12 18.54 29.39
C SER A 202 15.01 19.55 30.53
N SER A 203 13.81 20.04 30.84
CA SER A 203 13.44 20.45 32.21
C SER A 203 11.96 20.83 32.31
N ALA A 204 11.23 20.12 33.18
CA ALA A 204 10.23 20.61 34.16
C ALA A 204 9.09 19.60 34.35
N MET A 205 9.08 18.97 35.53
CA MET A 205 7.93 18.26 36.09
C MET A 205 6.92 19.26 36.67
N ASP A 206 5.63 18.91 36.69
CA ASP A 206 4.85 18.96 37.94
C ASP A 206 3.64 18.01 37.92
N GLU A 207 3.30 17.49 39.10
CA GLU A 207 2.30 16.47 39.42
C GLU A 207 0.90 17.06 39.69
N SER A 208 -0.17 16.29 39.41
CA SER A 208 -1.30 16.02 40.36
C SER A 208 -2.47 15.25 39.71
N ALA A 209 -2.99 14.27 40.46
CA ALA A 209 -4.01 13.24 40.15
C ALA A 209 -5.49 13.79 40.28
N PRO A 210 -6.63 13.02 40.37
CA PRO A 210 -6.83 11.55 40.49
C PRO A 210 -8.13 10.86 39.91
N LEU A 211 -8.10 9.51 39.94
CA LEU A 211 -9.11 8.47 40.33
C LEU A 211 -10.48 8.21 39.62
N LEU A 212 -10.55 7.01 39.00
CA LEU A 212 -11.46 5.85 39.22
C LEU A 212 -12.95 6.02 39.63
N GLN A 213 -13.85 5.39 38.84
CA GLN A 213 -14.94 4.43 39.17
C GLN A 213 -15.84 4.26 37.91
N SER A 214 -16.50 3.16 37.53
CA SER A 214 -16.76 1.81 38.07
C SER A 214 -17.27 0.92 36.90
N HIS A 215 -16.98 -0.39 36.90
CA HIS A 215 -17.56 -1.38 35.98
C HIS A 215 -18.76 -2.09 36.62
N PRO A 216 -19.71 -2.59 35.81
CA PRO A 216 -20.23 -3.93 36.03
C PRO A 216 -20.19 -4.83 34.78
N SER A 217 -19.78 -6.09 35.03
CA SER A 217 -20.13 -7.36 34.36
C SER A 217 -20.18 -7.42 32.83
N THR A 218 -19.06 -7.77 32.19
CA THR A 218 -18.99 -8.25 30.79
C THR A 218 -17.93 -9.35 30.72
N ASN A 219 -18.31 -10.62 30.58
CA ASN A 219 -17.36 -11.68 30.23
C ASN A 219 -17.72 -12.38 28.91
N ASP A 220 -19.01 -12.55 28.57
CA ASP A 220 -19.41 -13.19 27.31
C ASP A 220 -19.54 -12.20 26.13
N GLU A 221 -20.04 -10.98 26.34
CA GLU A 221 -20.12 -9.96 25.28
C GLU A 221 -18.76 -9.38 24.89
N THR A 222 -17.85 -9.27 25.86
CA THR A 222 -16.49 -8.75 25.67
C THR A 222 -15.64 -9.68 24.83
N ILE A 223 -15.71 -10.99 25.05
CA ILE A 223 -14.97 -11.99 24.26
C ILE A 223 -15.50 -12.02 22.81
N SER A 224 -16.83 -12.04 22.61
CA SER A 224 -17.45 -11.96 21.28
C SER A 224 -17.09 -10.67 20.53
N ASN A 225 -17.03 -9.53 21.23
CA ASN A 225 -16.66 -8.24 20.62
C ASN A 225 -15.17 -8.18 20.25
N ILE A 226 -14.29 -8.75 21.07
CA ILE A 226 -12.84 -8.82 20.79
C ILE A 226 -12.58 -9.71 19.57
N ASP A 227 -13.21 -10.88 19.49
CA ASP A 227 -13.10 -11.79 18.34
C ASP A 227 -13.62 -11.12 17.06
N SER A 228 -14.75 -10.40 17.15
CA SER A 228 -15.28 -9.63 16.02
C SER A 228 -14.35 -8.49 15.59
N MET A 229 -13.68 -7.79 16.51
CA MET A 229 -12.73 -6.73 16.18
C MET A 229 -11.45 -7.26 15.55
N LEU A 230 -10.92 -8.39 16.05
CA LEU A 230 -9.74 -9.04 15.48
C LEU A 230 -10.02 -9.59 14.08
N LEU A 231 -11.19 -10.21 13.90
CA LEU A 231 -11.65 -10.71 12.61
C LEU A 231 -11.83 -9.58 11.58
N ASN A 232 -12.44 -8.47 11.98
CA ASN A 232 -12.59 -7.30 11.13
C ASN A 232 -11.24 -6.69 10.73
N LYS A 233 -10.26 -6.62 11.64
CA LYS A 233 -8.90 -6.19 11.30
C LYS A 233 -8.19 -7.14 10.33
N PHE A 234 -8.49 -8.44 10.40
CA PHE A 234 -7.96 -9.44 9.47
C PHE A 234 -8.60 -9.35 8.08
N LEU A 235 -9.92 -9.12 8.01
CA LEU A 235 -10.66 -8.96 6.76
C LEU A 235 -10.33 -7.64 6.06
N PHE A 236 -9.99 -6.60 6.84
CA PHE A 236 -9.71 -5.27 6.35
C PHE A 236 -8.33 -4.73 6.82
N PRO A 237 -7.21 -5.30 6.36
CA PRO A 237 -5.85 -4.79 6.59
C PRO A 237 -5.59 -3.45 5.89
N ALA A 238 -5.91 -2.34 6.55
CA ALA A 238 -5.54 -1.00 6.09
C ALA A 238 -4.03 -0.85 5.89
N PRO A 239 -3.56 -0.16 4.82
CA PRO A 239 -2.16 0.22 4.66
C PRO A 239 -1.64 1.00 5.88
N LYS A 240 -0.48 0.59 6.40
CA LYS A 240 0.21 1.28 7.49
C LYS A 240 1.68 1.53 7.11
N PRO A 241 2.11 2.81 7.00
CA PRO A 241 1.27 4.02 7.07
C PRO A 241 0.30 4.12 5.87
N SER A 242 -0.71 5.00 6.00
CA SER A 242 -1.55 5.45 4.86
C SER A 242 -0.66 5.90 3.70
N THR A 243 -1.07 5.60 2.47
CA THR A 243 -0.34 6.03 1.27
C THR A 243 -0.62 7.48 0.89
N TYR A 244 -1.63 8.09 1.53
CA TYR A 244 -1.92 9.52 1.40
C TYR A 244 -2.01 10.24 2.75
N THR A 245 -1.61 11.50 2.74
CA THR A 245 -1.74 12.50 3.82
C THR A 245 -2.71 13.60 3.41
N LEU A 246 -3.05 14.47 4.36
CA LEU A 246 -3.91 15.65 4.14
C LEU A 246 -3.46 16.54 2.97
N THR A 247 -2.17 16.57 2.66
CA THR A 247 -1.58 17.47 1.65
C THR A 247 -1.05 16.74 0.41
N SER A 248 -1.04 15.41 0.42
CA SER A 248 -0.37 14.61 -0.62
C SER A 248 -1.14 14.51 -1.95
N HIS A 249 -2.44 14.79 -1.97
CA HIS A 249 -3.24 14.67 -3.20
C HIS A 249 -4.22 15.84 -3.40
N ALA A 250 -4.05 16.54 -4.52
CA ALA A 250 -4.96 17.60 -4.95
C ALA A 250 -6.40 17.13 -5.24
N ASN A 251 -6.61 15.82 -5.39
CA ASN A 251 -7.92 15.22 -5.65
C ASN A 251 -8.71 14.93 -4.36
N LEU A 252 -8.07 15.05 -3.19
CA LEU A 252 -8.71 14.82 -1.90
C LEU A 252 -9.80 15.87 -1.62
N PHE A 253 -10.94 15.39 -1.11
CA PHE A 253 -12.01 16.19 -0.55
C PHE A 253 -12.75 15.40 0.53
N TRP A 254 -13.63 16.07 1.26
CA TRP A 254 -14.35 15.53 2.40
C TRP A 254 -15.85 15.67 2.21
N ILE A 255 -16.57 14.56 2.34
CA ILE A 255 -18.02 14.61 2.50
C ILE A 255 -18.30 14.90 3.99
N PRO A 256 -19.00 15.99 4.31
CA PRO A 256 -19.20 16.41 5.69
C PRO A 256 -20.04 15.38 6.47
N ALA A 257 -19.80 15.31 7.79
CA ALA A 257 -20.67 14.58 8.72
C ALA A 257 -22.09 15.15 8.67
N LYS A 258 -23.12 14.28 8.62
CA LYS A 258 -24.52 14.74 8.68
C LYS A 258 -24.98 14.94 10.12
N LEU A 259 -24.43 14.15 11.04
CA LEU A 259 -24.75 14.17 12.47
C LEU A 259 -23.48 14.44 13.31
N PRO A 260 -23.61 14.99 14.54
CA PRO A 260 -22.47 15.29 15.40
C PRO A 260 -21.56 14.10 15.71
N ASP A 261 -22.12 12.89 15.77
CA ASP A 261 -21.39 11.66 16.11
C ASP A 261 -20.79 10.96 14.87
N GLU A 262 -21.04 11.49 13.66
CA GLU A 262 -20.48 10.95 12.43
C GLU A 262 -19.14 11.59 12.08
N LEU A 263 -18.24 10.81 11.48
CA LEU A 263 -16.99 11.32 10.94
C LEU A 263 -17.19 11.79 9.49
N PRO A 264 -16.45 12.81 9.03
CA PRO A 264 -16.42 13.14 7.61
C PRO A 264 -15.80 11.99 6.79
N VAL A 265 -16.26 11.80 5.54
CA VAL A 265 -15.74 10.75 4.65
C VAL A 265 -14.66 11.34 3.74
N PRO A 266 -13.38 10.91 3.87
CA PRO A 266 -12.36 11.26 2.91
C PRO A 266 -12.65 10.60 1.56
N CYS A 267 -12.59 11.37 0.49
CA CYS A 267 -12.83 10.92 -0.87
C CYS A 267 -11.78 11.50 -1.83
N MET A 268 -11.56 10.83 -2.96
CA MET A 268 -10.83 11.41 -4.10
C MET A 268 -11.77 11.60 -5.27
N PHE A 269 -11.70 12.77 -5.92
CA PHE A 269 -12.46 13.10 -7.11
C PHE A 269 -11.54 13.27 -8.32
N TYR A 270 -11.89 12.62 -9.43
CA TYR A 270 -11.20 12.70 -10.70
C TYR A 270 -12.15 13.23 -11.76
N SER A 271 -11.65 14.18 -12.56
CA SER A 271 -12.32 14.75 -13.73
C SER A 271 -11.38 14.68 -14.92
N PRO A 272 -11.85 14.30 -16.11
CA PRO A 272 -10.98 14.19 -17.28
C PRO A 272 -10.48 15.56 -17.70
N SER A 273 -9.18 15.66 -17.99
CA SER A 273 -8.48 16.92 -18.27
C SER A 273 -8.65 17.38 -19.73
N ARG A 274 -9.00 16.46 -20.64
CA ARG A 274 -8.98 16.67 -22.10
C ARG A 274 -10.28 16.29 -22.81
N SER A 275 -11.43 16.64 -22.24
CA SER A 275 -12.69 16.27 -22.87
C SER A 275 -13.38 17.42 -23.58
N ASN A 276 -13.39 17.35 -24.92
CA ASN A 276 -14.38 18.05 -25.75
C ASN A 276 -15.67 17.22 -25.90
N LYS A 277 -15.74 16.03 -25.27
CA LYS A 277 -16.88 15.12 -25.34
C LYS A 277 -17.73 15.28 -24.09
N LYS A 278 -19.03 15.07 -24.24
CA LYS A 278 -19.95 15.03 -23.10
C LYS A 278 -19.56 13.88 -22.17
N ILE A 279 -19.46 14.16 -20.88
CA ILE A 279 -19.23 13.16 -19.84
C ILE A 279 -20.57 12.52 -19.53
N GLU A 280 -20.73 11.24 -19.83
CA GLU A 280 -22.03 10.55 -19.73
C GLU A 280 -22.23 9.85 -18.38
N TYR A 281 -21.14 9.55 -17.66
CA TYR A 281 -21.16 8.73 -16.46
C TYR A 281 -20.29 9.29 -15.32
N LEU A 282 -20.69 8.94 -14.10
CA LEU A 282 -19.88 9.04 -12.89
C LEU A 282 -19.71 7.65 -12.29
N ILE A 283 -18.47 7.26 -12.00
CA ILE A 283 -18.13 6.02 -11.32
C ILE A 283 -17.93 6.29 -9.84
N ILE A 284 -18.66 5.59 -8.98
CA ILE A 284 -18.31 5.46 -7.56
C ILE A 284 -17.48 4.19 -7.40
N PHE A 285 -16.20 4.36 -7.03
CA PHE A 285 -15.21 3.29 -6.98
C PHE A 285 -14.98 2.80 -5.55
N CYS A 286 -15.26 1.52 -5.32
CA CYS A 286 -15.03 0.78 -4.09
C CYS A 286 -13.72 -0.02 -4.22
N HIS A 287 -12.68 0.41 -3.49
CA HIS A 287 -11.33 -0.14 -3.62
C HIS A 287 -11.16 -1.55 -3.02
N GLY A 288 -10.05 -2.19 -3.41
CA GLY A 288 -9.68 -3.53 -2.95
C GLY A 288 -9.15 -3.54 -1.52
N ASN A 289 -8.93 -4.76 -1.03
CA ASN A 289 -8.33 -4.99 0.28
C ASN A 289 -6.84 -4.63 0.26
N GLY A 290 -6.28 -4.18 1.38
CA GLY A 290 -4.85 -3.80 1.43
C GLY A 290 -4.50 -2.56 0.61
N CYS A 291 -5.49 -1.85 0.09
CA CYS A 291 -5.38 -0.59 -0.64
C CYS A 291 -6.11 0.50 0.16
N ASP A 292 -5.70 1.75 -0.04
CA ASP A 292 -6.45 2.95 0.38
C ASP A 292 -6.69 3.85 -0.84
N ILE A 293 -7.50 4.90 -0.71
CA ILE A 293 -7.85 5.74 -1.88
C ILE A 293 -6.64 6.45 -2.50
N GLY A 294 -5.56 6.66 -1.73
CA GLY A 294 -4.29 7.19 -2.23
C GLY A 294 -3.57 6.23 -3.16
N SER A 295 -3.52 4.95 -2.80
CA SER A 295 -2.82 3.92 -3.58
C SER A 295 -3.48 3.70 -4.95
N MET A 296 -4.78 3.98 -5.05
CA MET A 296 -5.55 3.86 -6.29
C MET A 296 -5.39 5.05 -7.24
N HIS A 297 -4.65 6.10 -6.84
CA HIS A 297 -4.62 7.37 -7.57
C HIS A 297 -4.28 7.24 -9.06
N TYR A 298 -3.21 6.51 -9.39
CA TYR A 298 -2.75 6.35 -10.77
C TYR A 298 -3.79 5.61 -11.61
N THR A 299 -4.30 4.47 -11.11
CA THR A 299 -5.31 3.66 -11.80
C THR A 299 -6.60 4.46 -12.03
N LEU A 300 -7.07 5.20 -11.03
CA LEU A 300 -8.31 6.00 -11.16
C LEU A 300 -8.12 7.19 -12.09
N ASN A 301 -6.95 7.83 -12.09
CA ASN A 301 -6.64 8.88 -13.04
C ASN A 301 -6.64 8.36 -14.49
N GLU A 302 -6.01 7.21 -14.74
CA GLU A 302 -6.03 6.56 -16.05
C GLU A 302 -7.46 6.16 -16.47
N PHE A 303 -8.26 5.59 -15.58
CA PHE A 303 -9.66 5.27 -15.87
C PHE A 303 -10.48 6.52 -16.19
N CYS A 304 -10.31 7.59 -15.42
CA CYS A 304 -10.99 8.86 -15.62
C CYS A 304 -10.73 9.42 -17.03
N GLU A 305 -9.46 9.52 -17.42
CA GLU A 305 -9.06 10.06 -18.72
C GLU A 305 -9.47 9.15 -19.89
N ASN A 306 -9.25 7.84 -19.77
CA ASN A 306 -9.49 6.91 -20.89
C ASN A 306 -10.97 6.56 -21.07
N LEU A 307 -11.77 6.54 -20.00
CA LEU A 307 -13.22 6.30 -20.08
C LEU A 307 -14.00 7.59 -20.34
N ASN A 308 -13.39 8.76 -20.13
CA ASN A 308 -14.07 10.06 -20.17
C ASN A 308 -15.26 10.12 -19.20
N VAL A 309 -15.00 9.81 -17.93
CA VAL A 309 -16.00 9.74 -16.85
C VAL A 309 -15.53 10.50 -15.63
N TYR A 310 -16.47 10.97 -14.81
CA TYR A 310 -16.12 11.39 -13.45
C TYR A 310 -15.87 10.15 -12.59
N ILE A 311 -14.94 10.23 -11.63
CA ILE A 311 -14.72 9.16 -10.66
C ILE A 311 -14.67 9.74 -9.25
N ILE A 312 -15.42 9.13 -8.33
CA ILE A 312 -15.31 9.35 -6.89
C ILE A 312 -14.95 8.02 -6.22
N SER A 313 -13.87 8.00 -5.45
CA SER A 313 -13.55 6.90 -4.54
C SER A 313 -13.64 7.39 -3.10
N PHE A 314 -14.28 6.62 -2.22
CA PHE A 314 -14.39 6.94 -0.80
C PHE A 314 -13.52 6.00 0.05
N GLU A 315 -13.00 6.51 1.16
CA GLU A 315 -12.16 5.73 2.05
C GLU A 315 -12.98 4.83 2.97
N TYR A 316 -12.46 3.65 3.28
CA TYR A 316 -13.06 2.76 4.26
C TYR A 316 -12.74 3.20 5.70
N PRO A 317 -13.65 3.00 6.66
CA PRO A 317 -13.35 3.20 8.08
C PRO A 317 -12.07 2.44 8.51
N ALA A 318 -11.26 3.04 9.38
CA ALA A 318 -9.91 2.62 9.78
C ALA A 318 -8.83 2.64 8.68
N TYR A 319 -9.15 3.02 7.45
CA TYR A 319 -8.19 3.17 6.37
C TYR A 319 -7.80 4.62 6.17
N GLY A 320 -6.63 4.83 5.57
CA GLY A 320 -6.19 6.15 5.17
C GLY A 320 -6.20 7.16 6.32
N LEU A 321 -6.93 8.26 6.11
CA LEU A 321 -7.14 9.30 7.10
C LEU A 321 -8.36 9.06 8.03
N CYS A 322 -9.13 7.99 7.80
CA CYS A 322 -10.32 7.65 8.57
C CYS A 322 -9.99 6.73 9.76
N THR A 323 -9.22 7.19 10.75
CA THR A 323 -8.59 6.30 11.75
C THR A 323 -9.46 5.89 12.94
N ALA A 324 -10.63 6.51 13.14
CA ALA A 324 -11.34 6.43 14.43
C ALA A 324 -12.42 5.32 14.53
N THR A 325 -12.79 4.66 13.43
CA THR A 325 -13.90 3.67 13.42
C THR A 325 -13.44 2.33 12.87
N SER A 326 -13.83 1.23 13.52
CA SER A 326 -13.49 -0.13 13.08
C SER A 326 -14.09 -0.43 11.69
N PRO A 327 -13.33 -1.05 10.77
CA PRO A 327 -13.85 -1.43 9.46
C PRO A 327 -14.78 -2.62 9.60
N ASN A 328 -16.01 -2.50 9.12
CA ASN A 328 -16.90 -3.64 8.91
C ASN A 328 -17.89 -3.32 7.79
N GLN A 329 -18.69 -4.31 7.40
CA GLN A 329 -19.71 -4.14 6.37
C GLN A 329 -20.61 -2.92 6.62
N GLN A 330 -21.15 -2.75 7.83
CA GLN A 330 -22.09 -1.68 8.13
C GLN A 330 -21.42 -0.30 8.04
N THR A 331 -20.21 -0.17 8.57
CA THR A 331 -19.49 1.12 8.57
C THR A 331 -19.02 1.49 7.16
N ILE A 332 -18.62 0.52 6.34
CA ILE A 332 -18.29 0.72 4.93
C ILE A 332 -19.54 1.07 4.11
N ASN A 333 -20.66 0.37 4.35
CA ASN A 333 -21.94 0.68 3.72
C ASN A 333 -22.39 2.11 4.03
N ASN A 334 -22.22 2.59 5.27
CA ASN A 334 -22.53 3.98 5.62
C ASN A 334 -21.70 4.99 4.81
N HIS A 335 -20.40 4.74 4.62
CA HIS A 335 -19.59 5.59 3.76
C HIS A 335 -20.06 5.54 2.31
N ALA A 336 -20.40 4.35 1.80
CA ALA A 336 -20.93 4.16 0.46
C ALA A 336 -22.25 4.93 0.25
N ASP A 337 -23.20 4.82 1.20
CA ASP A 337 -24.48 5.53 1.19
C ASP A 337 -24.29 7.05 1.23
N ARG A 338 -23.37 7.54 2.08
CA ARG A 338 -23.06 8.98 2.15
C ARG A 338 -22.40 9.51 0.89
N THR A 339 -21.56 8.72 0.23
CA THR A 339 -20.99 9.07 -1.08
C THR A 339 -22.04 9.07 -2.17
N PHE A 340 -22.92 8.07 -2.20
CA PHE A 340 -24.03 8.01 -3.14
C PHE A 340 -24.97 9.21 -2.97
N ASP A 341 -25.39 9.50 -1.74
CA ASP A 341 -26.22 10.65 -1.40
C ASP A 341 -25.57 11.98 -1.81
N PHE A 342 -24.26 12.12 -1.62
CA PHE A 342 -23.53 13.31 -2.04
C PHE A 342 -23.57 13.47 -3.58
N VAL A 343 -23.36 12.38 -4.31
CA VAL A 343 -23.43 12.39 -5.79
C VAL A 343 -24.83 12.78 -6.28
N VAL A 344 -25.88 12.20 -5.70
CA VAL A 344 -27.26 12.41 -6.16
C VAL A 344 -27.80 13.75 -5.70
N ASN A 345 -27.65 14.08 -4.42
CA ASN A 345 -28.35 15.21 -3.80
C ASN A 345 -27.51 16.50 -3.77
N THR A 346 -26.18 16.39 -3.77
CA THR A 346 -25.29 17.56 -3.74
C THR A 346 -24.72 17.86 -5.12
N LEU A 347 -24.19 16.85 -5.82
CA LEU A 347 -23.66 17.03 -7.18
C LEU A 347 -24.77 16.99 -8.26
N LEU A 348 -26.00 16.64 -7.87
CA LEU A 348 -27.18 16.56 -8.74
C LEU A 348 -26.95 15.63 -9.94
N TRP A 349 -26.14 14.59 -9.78
CA TRP A 349 -25.85 13.65 -10.84
C TRP A 349 -26.99 12.62 -10.96
N PRO A 350 -27.53 12.37 -12.18
CA PRO A 350 -28.64 11.44 -12.35
C PRO A 350 -28.27 10.01 -11.95
N ILE A 351 -29.15 9.35 -11.18
CA ILE A 351 -28.92 8.01 -10.61
C ILE A 351 -28.66 6.97 -11.72
N GLU A 352 -29.40 7.05 -12.82
CA GLU A 352 -29.29 6.18 -13.99
C GLU A 352 -27.96 6.35 -14.75
N ARG A 353 -27.15 7.34 -14.36
CA ARG A 353 -25.80 7.61 -14.91
C ARG A 353 -24.69 7.38 -13.89
N ILE A 354 -25.02 6.79 -12.74
CA ILE A 354 -24.05 6.34 -11.74
C ILE A 354 -23.67 4.90 -12.06
N ILE A 355 -22.37 4.63 -12.04
CA ILE A 355 -21.80 3.30 -12.16
C ILE A 355 -21.16 2.95 -10.81
N MET A 356 -21.54 1.83 -10.22
CA MET A 356 -20.79 1.27 -9.10
C MET A 356 -19.67 0.40 -9.64
N TYR A 357 -18.44 0.63 -9.19
CA TYR A 357 -17.28 -0.21 -9.50
C TYR A 357 -16.73 -0.82 -8.22
N GLY A 358 -16.66 -2.16 -8.14
CA GLY A 358 -16.07 -2.86 -7.00
C GLY A 358 -14.90 -3.74 -7.41
N HIS A 359 -13.75 -3.55 -6.76
CA HIS A 359 -12.60 -4.44 -6.89
C HIS A 359 -12.47 -5.34 -5.65
N SER A 360 -12.44 -6.66 -5.83
CA SER A 360 -12.19 -7.63 -4.74
C SER A 360 -13.16 -7.40 -3.57
N ILE A 361 -12.69 -7.07 -2.36
CA ILE A 361 -13.54 -6.75 -1.20
C ILE A 361 -14.57 -5.63 -1.50
N GLY A 362 -14.19 -4.65 -2.33
CA GLY A 362 -15.06 -3.55 -2.74
C GLY A 362 -16.29 -3.98 -3.55
N SER A 363 -16.30 -5.22 -4.07
CA SER A 363 -17.51 -5.82 -4.66
C SER A 363 -18.66 -5.91 -3.65
N GLY A 364 -18.37 -6.04 -2.36
CA GLY A 364 -19.38 -6.03 -1.29
C GLY A 364 -20.21 -4.74 -1.26
N ALA A 365 -19.52 -3.62 -1.06
CA ALA A 365 -20.14 -2.29 -1.03
C ALA A 365 -20.82 -1.94 -2.37
N ALA A 366 -20.19 -2.27 -3.50
CA ALA A 366 -20.75 -2.04 -4.82
C ALA A 366 -22.04 -2.84 -5.07
N CYS A 367 -22.07 -4.14 -4.69
CA CYS A 367 -23.27 -4.96 -4.82
C CYS A 367 -24.38 -4.51 -3.86
N TYR A 368 -24.02 -4.13 -2.63
CA TYR A 368 -24.98 -3.58 -1.66
C TYR A 368 -25.72 -2.37 -2.25
N LEU A 369 -24.99 -1.34 -2.70
CA LEU A 369 -25.61 -0.15 -3.31
C LEU A 369 -26.40 -0.48 -4.57
N ALA A 370 -25.86 -1.32 -5.46
CA ALA A 370 -26.55 -1.71 -6.68
C ALA A 370 -27.82 -2.54 -6.43
N SER A 371 -27.93 -3.18 -5.27
CA SER A 371 -29.11 -3.97 -4.88
C SER A 371 -30.21 -3.13 -4.20
N THR A 372 -29.86 -1.96 -3.69
CA THR A 372 -30.78 -1.04 -3.02
C THR A 372 -31.15 0.18 -3.87
N GLN A 373 -30.36 0.51 -4.89
CA GLN A 373 -30.52 1.67 -5.75
C GLN A 373 -30.65 1.27 -7.23
N LEU A 374 -31.44 2.04 -8.00
CA LEU A 374 -31.62 1.84 -9.45
C LEU A 374 -30.53 2.53 -10.28
N ILE A 375 -29.27 2.17 -10.02
CA ILE A 375 -28.10 2.74 -10.69
C ILE A 375 -28.03 2.41 -12.19
N GLY A 376 -27.18 3.12 -12.93
CA GLY A 376 -26.97 2.92 -14.36
C GLY A 376 -26.28 1.61 -14.74
N ALA A 377 -25.23 1.21 -14.01
CA ALA A 377 -24.54 -0.06 -14.24
C ALA A 377 -23.69 -0.50 -13.04
N LEU A 378 -23.33 -1.78 -13.00
CA LEU A 378 -22.41 -2.37 -12.04
C LEU A 378 -21.20 -2.97 -12.76
N ILE A 379 -19.99 -2.65 -12.30
CA ILE A 379 -18.75 -3.28 -12.77
C ILE A 379 -18.07 -3.95 -11.59
N LEU A 380 -17.75 -5.23 -11.73
CA LEU A 380 -17.09 -6.04 -10.71
C LEU A 380 -15.79 -6.64 -11.25
N GLN A 381 -14.69 -6.36 -10.56
CA GLN A 381 -13.35 -6.90 -10.83
C GLN A 381 -12.97 -7.89 -9.72
N SER A 382 -12.66 -9.13 -10.10
CA SER A 382 -12.40 -10.25 -9.17
C SER A 382 -13.34 -10.30 -7.95
N PRO A 383 -14.68 -10.30 -8.15
CA PRO A 383 -15.64 -10.31 -7.05
C PRO A 383 -15.74 -11.70 -6.38
N TYR A 384 -16.24 -11.70 -5.14
CA TYR A 384 -16.60 -12.91 -4.40
C TYR A 384 -18.12 -13.04 -4.26
N THR A 385 -18.60 -14.27 -4.02
CA THR A 385 -20.04 -14.55 -3.79
C THR A 385 -20.45 -14.21 -2.36
N ALA A 386 -19.76 -14.77 -1.38
CA ALA A 386 -19.87 -14.41 0.03
C ALA A 386 -18.51 -14.60 0.70
N ILE A 387 -18.15 -13.71 1.64
CA ILE A 387 -16.85 -13.81 2.35
C ILE A 387 -16.73 -15.16 3.07
N SER A 388 -17.86 -15.67 3.59
CA SER A 388 -17.92 -16.99 4.24
C SER A 388 -17.55 -18.15 3.32
N ASN A 389 -17.76 -18.06 2.01
CA ASN A 389 -17.38 -19.10 1.05
C ASN A 389 -15.85 -19.12 0.85
N LEU A 390 -15.22 -17.95 0.72
CA LEU A 390 -13.75 -17.83 0.61
C LEU A 390 -13.04 -18.38 1.85
N VAL A 391 -13.59 -18.09 3.03
CA VAL A 391 -12.98 -18.56 4.29
C VAL A 391 -13.27 -20.03 4.52
N ARG A 392 -14.39 -20.59 4.05
CA ARG A 392 -14.66 -22.02 4.14
C ARG A 392 -13.69 -22.85 3.32
N GLU A 393 -13.24 -22.32 2.18
CA GLU A 393 -12.25 -22.97 1.31
C GLU A 393 -10.83 -22.94 1.89
N LYS A 394 -10.47 -21.89 2.66
CA LYS A 394 -9.11 -21.73 3.22
C LYS A 394 -8.98 -22.15 4.69
N VAL A 395 -9.97 -21.88 5.56
CA VAL A 395 -9.97 -22.21 6.99
C VAL A 395 -11.40 -22.43 7.55
N ARG A 396 -11.80 -23.71 7.73
CA ARG A 396 -13.17 -24.09 8.17
C ARG A 396 -13.66 -23.45 9.48
N VAL A 397 -12.76 -23.18 10.45
CA VAL A 397 -13.12 -22.63 11.77
C VAL A 397 -13.47 -21.13 11.69
N LEU A 398 -12.73 -20.32 10.91
CA LEU A 398 -13.05 -18.90 10.74
C LEU A 398 -14.34 -18.68 9.93
N ALA A 399 -14.70 -19.60 9.04
CA ALA A 399 -15.88 -19.48 8.18
C ALA A 399 -17.19 -19.40 8.99
N TYR A 400 -17.25 -20.05 10.16
CA TYR A 400 -18.40 -20.02 11.05
C TYR A 400 -18.56 -18.65 11.75
N LEU A 401 -17.47 -18.00 12.12
CA LEU A 401 -17.48 -16.68 12.79
C LEU A 401 -17.81 -15.52 11.82
N ILE A 402 -17.49 -15.67 10.53
CA ILE A 402 -17.71 -14.66 9.48
C ILE A 402 -19.14 -14.72 8.90
N SER A 403 -19.80 -15.87 9.03
CA SER A 403 -20.98 -16.28 8.26
C SER A 403 -22.23 -15.40 8.45
N THR A 404 -22.36 -14.64 9.54
CA THR A 404 -23.58 -13.88 9.85
C THR A 404 -23.45 -12.36 9.71
N ARG A 405 -22.27 -11.81 9.39
CA ARG A 405 -22.01 -10.34 9.43
C ARG A 405 -21.25 -9.78 8.22
N SER A 406 -21.22 -10.52 7.12
CA SER A 406 -20.45 -10.16 5.90
C SER A 406 -21.33 -10.09 4.66
N TRP A 407 -20.92 -9.31 3.65
CA TRP A 407 -21.68 -9.18 2.42
C TRP A 407 -21.90 -10.54 1.74
N ASN A 408 -23.13 -10.77 1.31
CA ASN A 408 -23.52 -11.86 0.44
C ASN A 408 -23.92 -11.28 -0.92
N ASN A 409 -22.93 -11.15 -1.80
CA ASN A 409 -23.10 -10.61 -3.14
C ASN A 409 -23.99 -11.51 -3.99
N LEU A 410 -24.00 -12.82 -3.75
CA LEU A 410 -24.87 -13.76 -4.47
C LEU A 410 -26.35 -13.49 -4.20
N GLU A 411 -26.70 -13.16 -2.96
CA GLU A 411 -28.07 -12.73 -2.62
C GLU A 411 -28.38 -11.35 -3.19
N ALA A 412 -27.42 -10.41 -3.12
CA ALA A 412 -27.57 -9.07 -3.69
C ALA A 412 -27.88 -9.09 -5.20
N MET A 413 -27.30 -10.04 -5.96
CA MET A 413 -27.52 -10.19 -7.41
C MET A 413 -28.98 -10.42 -7.81
N LYS A 414 -29.81 -10.95 -6.91
CA LYS A 414 -31.25 -11.17 -7.16
C LYS A 414 -32.02 -9.85 -7.27
N ASN A 415 -31.52 -8.82 -6.58
CA ASN A 415 -32.15 -7.50 -6.51
C ASN A 415 -31.51 -6.49 -7.47
N ILE A 416 -30.28 -6.73 -7.94
CA ILE A 416 -29.61 -5.89 -8.92
C ILE A 416 -30.34 -5.94 -10.27
N LYS A 417 -30.85 -4.79 -10.72
CA LYS A 417 -31.59 -4.63 -11.98
C LYS A 417 -30.81 -3.95 -13.10
N CYS A 418 -29.69 -3.31 -12.79
CA CYS A 418 -28.87 -2.64 -13.78
C CYS A 418 -28.02 -3.64 -14.61
N PRO A 419 -27.55 -3.24 -15.81
CA PRO A 419 -26.51 -3.95 -16.54
C PRO A 419 -25.26 -4.20 -15.68
N ALA A 420 -24.68 -5.39 -15.77
CA ALA A 420 -23.57 -5.80 -14.93
C ALA A 420 -22.42 -6.40 -15.75
N LEU A 421 -21.19 -5.91 -15.52
CA LEU A 421 -19.97 -6.45 -16.10
C LEU A 421 -19.13 -7.13 -15.02
N PHE A 422 -18.79 -8.39 -15.25
CA PHE A 422 -17.91 -9.18 -14.38
C PHE A 422 -16.61 -9.45 -15.12
N ILE A 423 -15.48 -9.04 -14.54
CA ILE A 423 -14.14 -9.30 -15.09
C ILE A 423 -13.34 -10.08 -14.05
N HIS A 424 -12.78 -11.23 -14.43
CA HIS A 424 -12.05 -12.10 -13.50
C HIS A 424 -10.89 -12.81 -14.21
N GLY A 425 -9.75 -12.94 -13.53
CA GLY A 425 -8.67 -13.81 -13.94
C GLY A 425 -8.97 -15.29 -13.69
N ARG A 426 -8.70 -16.17 -14.67
CA ARG A 426 -8.86 -17.63 -14.51
C ARG A 426 -7.77 -18.25 -13.63
N SER A 427 -6.65 -17.56 -13.47
CA SER A 427 -5.54 -17.96 -12.62
C SER A 427 -5.61 -17.29 -11.24
N ASP A 428 -6.74 -16.66 -10.89
CA ASP A 428 -6.93 -16.00 -9.61
C ASP A 428 -6.80 -16.99 -8.43
N THR A 429 -5.72 -16.85 -7.67
CA THR A 429 -5.39 -17.71 -6.53
C THR A 429 -5.97 -17.20 -5.20
N VAL A 430 -6.52 -15.98 -5.20
CA VAL A 430 -7.12 -15.36 -4.03
C VAL A 430 -8.60 -15.67 -3.98
N ILE A 431 -9.30 -15.44 -5.10
CA ILE A 431 -10.73 -15.64 -5.30
C ILE A 431 -10.92 -16.43 -6.58
N PRO A 432 -11.39 -17.69 -6.53
CA PRO A 432 -11.59 -18.47 -7.76
C PRO A 432 -12.57 -17.80 -8.73
N ALA A 433 -12.30 -17.91 -10.03
CA ALA A 433 -13.15 -17.34 -11.10
C ALA A 433 -14.62 -17.84 -11.07
N ASP A 434 -14.86 -19.00 -10.47
CA ASP A 434 -16.20 -19.58 -10.27
C ASP A 434 -17.12 -18.65 -9.47
N HIS A 435 -16.56 -17.78 -8.62
CA HIS A 435 -17.34 -16.75 -7.94
C HIS A 435 -17.97 -15.76 -8.93
N SER A 436 -17.21 -15.27 -9.91
CA SER A 436 -17.77 -14.41 -10.96
C SER A 436 -18.80 -15.14 -11.80
N GLN A 437 -18.58 -16.42 -12.11
CA GLN A 437 -19.55 -17.23 -12.84
C GLN A 437 -20.86 -17.35 -12.05
N ALA A 438 -20.80 -17.71 -10.77
CA ALA A 438 -21.97 -17.83 -9.92
C ALA A 438 -22.74 -16.50 -9.77
N LEU A 439 -22.02 -15.37 -9.64
CA LEU A 439 -22.66 -14.05 -9.59
C LEU A 439 -23.32 -13.67 -10.92
N TYR A 440 -22.67 -13.96 -12.05
CA TYR A 440 -23.22 -13.76 -13.38
C TYR A 440 -24.50 -14.58 -13.59
N ASP A 441 -24.50 -15.84 -13.16
CA ASP A 441 -25.65 -16.74 -13.28
C ASP A 441 -26.82 -16.27 -12.39
N ALA A 442 -26.54 -15.76 -11.19
CA ALA A 442 -27.53 -15.23 -10.26
C ALA A 442 -28.06 -13.82 -10.63
N CYS A 443 -27.36 -13.09 -11.49
CA CYS A 443 -27.76 -11.74 -11.89
C CYS A 443 -29.11 -11.74 -12.60
N SER A 444 -30.08 -11.00 -12.04
CA SER A 444 -31.47 -11.02 -12.51
C SER A 444 -31.68 -10.35 -13.87
N ASN A 445 -30.78 -9.44 -14.29
CA ASN A 445 -30.82 -8.79 -15.59
C ASN A 445 -30.04 -9.60 -16.64
N ASN A 446 -30.75 -10.41 -17.43
CA ASN A 446 -30.14 -11.30 -18.42
C ASN A 446 -29.63 -10.59 -19.69
N GLU A 447 -30.20 -9.45 -20.08
CA GLU A 447 -29.88 -8.78 -21.35
C GLU A 447 -28.70 -7.78 -21.22
N GLY A 448 -28.48 -7.28 -20.01
CA GLY A 448 -27.42 -6.32 -19.66
C GLY A 448 -26.17 -6.93 -19.03
N LYS A 449 -26.15 -8.25 -18.76
CA LYS A 449 -25.01 -8.90 -18.09
C LYS A 449 -23.92 -9.39 -19.03
N LYS A 450 -22.66 -9.25 -18.63
CA LYS A 450 -21.49 -9.76 -19.36
C LYS A 450 -20.44 -10.32 -18.41
N LEU A 451 -19.95 -11.52 -18.70
CA LEU A 451 -18.84 -12.15 -17.98
C LEU A 451 -17.60 -12.21 -18.88
N VAL A 452 -16.46 -11.82 -18.32
CA VAL A 452 -15.14 -11.85 -18.95
C VAL A 452 -14.19 -12.63 -18.06
N LEU A 453 -13.80 -13.83 -18.50
CA LEU A 453 -12.82 -14.67 -17.82
C LEU A 453 -11.47 -14.64 -18.57
N LEU A 454 -10.48 -13.98 -17.98
CA LEU A 454 -9.17 -13.73 -18.58
C LEU A 454 -8.23 -14.90 -18.32
N ARG A 455 -7.75 -15.57 -19.37
CA ARG A 455 -7.09 -16.89 -19.25
C ARG A 455 -5.81 -16.91 -18.40
N ASN A 456 -5.00 -15.86 -18.46
CA ASN A 456 -3.65 -15.85 -17.86
C ASN A 456 -3.51 -14.79 -16.75
N GLU A 457 -4.64 -14.27 -16.26
CA GLU A 457 -4.63 -13.25 -15.23
C GLU A 457 -4.92 -13.86 -13.86
N ASP A 458 -4.18 -13.41 -12.86
CA ASP A 458 -4.37 -13.64 -11.43
C ASP A 458 -5.03 -12.41 -10.79
N HIS A 459 -5.28 -12.43 -9.48
CA HIS A 459 -6.06 -11.43 -8.73
C HIS A 459 -5.62 -9.98 -8.97
N ASN A 460 -4.30 -9.75 -9.08
CA ASN A 460 -3.69 -8.43 -9.17
C ASN A 460 -2.90 -8.20 -10.47
N SER A 461 -2.98 -9.10 -11.45
CA SER A 461 -2.19 -8.97 -12.70
C SER A 461 -2.93 -8.20 -13.80
N MET A 462 -4.24 -7.99 -13.65
CA MET A 462 -5.07 -7.31 -14.63
C MET A 462 -4.66 -5.84 -14.78
N THR A 463 -3.96 -5.53 -15.88
CA THR A 463 -3.57 -4.15 -16.19
C THR A 463 -4.76 -3.28 -16.56
N GLU A 464 -4.62 -1.96 -16.39
CA GLU A 464 -5.63 -0.97 -16.75
C GLU A 464 -6.02 -1.08 -18.22
N SER A 465 -5.04 -1.19 -19.11
CA SER A 465 -5.27 -1.34 -20.55
C SER A 465 -6.15 -2.56 -20.89
N LEU A 466 -5.97 -3.65 -20.15
CA LEU A 466 -6.75 -4.87 -20.32
C LEU A 466 -8.17 -4.71 -19.79
N LEU A 467 -8.35 -4.05 -18.64
CA LEU A 467 -9.67 -3.75 -18.08
C LEU A 467 -10.46 -2.82 -19.00
N LEU A 468 -9.84 -1.75 -19.48
CA LEU A 468 -10.44 -0.77 -20.41
C LEU A 468 -10.97 -1.43 -21.69
N ARG A 469 -10.27 -2.46 -22.22
CA ARG A 469 -10.71 -3.22 -23.41
C ARG A 469 -12.12 -3.80 -23.26
N TYR A 470 -12.57 -4.08 -22.03
CA TYR A 470 -13.90 -4.65 -21.77
C TYR A 470 -14.87 -3.63 -21.19
N ILE A 471 -14.38 -2.66 -20.41
CA ILE A 471 -15.20 -1.61 -19.81
C ILE A 471 -15.71 -0.64 -20.87
N VAL A 472 -14.86 -0.16 -21.77
CA VAL A 472 -15.24 0.81 -22.83
C VAL A 472 -16.44 0.31 -23.66
N PRO A 473 -16.38 -0.87 -24.32
CA PRO A 473 -17.51 -1.32 -25.13
C PRO A 473 -18.75 -1.67 -24.30
N PHE A 474 -18.58 -2.02 -23.02
CA PHE A 474 -19.71 -2.25 -22.12
C PHE A 474 -20.46 -0.95 -21.83
N LEU A 475 -19.75 0.14 -21.52
CA LEU A 475 -20.33 1.45 -21.25
C LEU A 475 -20.91 2.10 -22.51
N GLU A 476 -20.24 1.99 -23.65
CA GLU A 476 -20.75 2.48 -24.93
C GLU A 476 -22.11 1.83 -25.27
N LYS A 477 -22.25 0.51 -25.04
CA LYS A 477 -23.53 -0.19 -25.23
C LYS A 477 -24.63 0.37 -24.33
N GLN A 478 -24.32 0.71 -23.06
CA GLN A 478 -25.33 1.27 -22.15
C GLN A 478 -25.70 2.71 -22.51
N CYS A 479 -24.76 3.48 -23.06
CA CYS A 479 -25.01 4.88 -23.43
C CYS A 479 -26.04 5.02 -24.55
N VAL A 480 -26.00 4.10 -25.53
CA VAL A 480 -26.98 4.05 -26.64
C VAL A 480 -28.41 3.82 -26.14
N LEU A 481 -28.58 3.22 -24.96
CA LEU A 481 -29.89 2.92 -24.37
C LEU A 481 -30.46 4.09 -23.54
N MET A 482 -29.69 5.18 -23.35
CA MET A 482 -30.05 6.30 -22.49
C MET A 482 -30.55 7.50 -23.29
N ASN A 483 -31.32 8.37 -22.64
CA ASN A 483 -31.72 9.66 -23.22
C ASN A 483 -30.49 10.58 -23.33
N THR A 484 -29.96 10.70 -24.55
CA THR A 484 -28.78 11.52 -24.86
C THR A 484 -29.07 13.02 -24.81
N ASN A 485 -30.35 13.43 -24.83
CA ASN A 485 -30.75 14.83 -24.79
C ASN A 485 -30.77 15.43 -23.38
N LEU A 486 -30.56 14.62 -22.34
CA LEU A 486 -30.47 15.11 -20.96
C LEU A 486 -29.24 16.01 -20.79
N GLN A 487 -29.44 17.25 -20.31
CA GLN A 487 -28.34 18.11 -19.90
C GLN A 487 -27.77 17.60 -18.58
N LEU A 488 -26.46 17.35 -18.54
CA LEU A 488 -25.76 16.84 -17.37
C LEU A 488 -24.98 17.96 -16.69
N PRO A 489 -24.95 18.00 -15.34
CA PRO A 489 -24.21 19.02 -14.62
C PRO A 489 -22.70 18.84 -14.83
N VAL A 490 -21.98 19.95 -14.92
CA VAL A 490 -20.51 19.93 -14.84
C VAL A 490 -20.12 19.91 -13.38
N ILE A 491 -19.46 18.84 -12.95
CA ILE A 491 -19.09 18.68 -11.54
C ILE A 491 -17.81 19.43 -11.24
N LYS A 492 -17.86 20.28 -10.22
CA LYS A 492 -16.70 20.88 -9.56
C LYS A 492 -16.86 20.69 -8.07
N ILE A 493 -15.82 20.19 -7.40
CA ILE A 493 -15.81 20.08 -5.95
C ILE A 493 -15.43 21.43 -5.36
N ASP A 494 -16.31 21.98 -4.53
CA ASP A 494 -16.11 23.25 -3.86
C ASP A 494 -14.83 23.25 -3.03
N ARG A 495 -14.17 24.42 -3.00
CA ARG A 495 -12.90 24.59 -2.30
C ARG A 495 -13.01 24.28 -0.80
N GLU A 496 -14.14 24.63 -0.18
CA GLU A 496 -14.39 24.39 1.25
C GLU A 496 -14.37 22.89 1.58
N LEU A 497 -14.87 22.03 0.67
CA LEU A 497 -14.84 20.58 0.85
C LEU A 497 -13.44 19.99 0.69
N ARG A 498 -12.46 20.76 0.20
CA ARG A 498 -11.06 20.34 0.09
C ARG A 498 -10.25 20.67 1.33
N GLU A 499 -10.77 21.52 2.21
CA GLU A 499 -10.14 21.83 3.48
C GLU A 499 -10.38 20.68 4.47
N PRO A 500 -9.34 20.21 5.21
CA PRO A 500 -9.51 19.19 6.22
C PRO A 500 -10.50 19.61 7.33
N PRO A 501 -11.47 18.77 7.71
CA PRO A 501 -12.37 19.06 8.81
C PRO A 501 -11.63 19.21 10.15
N PRO A 502 -12.10 20.08 11.07
CA PRO A 502 -11.43 20.34 12.35
C PRO A 502 -11.17 19.07 13.18
N CYS A 503 -12.10 18.12 13.18
CA CYS A 503 -11.94 16.85 13.90
C CYS A 503 -10.79 15.99 13.35
N VAL A 504 -10.52 16.06 12.04
CA VAL A 504 -9.43 15.34 11.38
C VAL A 504 -8.08 16.01 11.68
N LEU A 505 -8.04 17.34 11.73
CA LEU A 505 -6.86 18.10 12.13
C LEU A 505 -6.48 17.78 13.59
N ALA A 506 -7.44 17.84 14.50
CA ALA A 506 -7.23 17.51 15.92
C ALA A 506 -6.75 16.06 16.12
N ALA A 507 -7.34 15.10 15.41
CA ALA A 507 -6.90 13.70 15.48
C ALA A 507 -5.47 13.48 14.97
N ASN A 508 -5.05 14.23 13.95
CA ASN A 508 -3.68 14.17 13.45
C ASN A 508 -2.68 14.78 14.43
N GLU A 509 -3.02 15.89 15.11
CA GLU A 509 -2.19 16.49 16.17
C GLU A 509 -2.07 15.58 17.41
N VAL A 510 -3.16 14.92 17.80
CA VAL A 510 -3.14 13.95 18.92
C VAL A 510 -2.33 12.70 18.57
N ASN A 511 -2.37 12.22 17.32
CA ASN A 511 -1.55 11.08 16.90
C ASN A 511 -0.07 11.42 16.80
N SER A 512 0.31 12.64 16.40
CA SER A 512 1.71 13.09 16.53
C SER A 512 2.13 13.08 18.00
N ASN A 513 1.30 13.62 18.90
CA ASN A 513 1.62 13.71 20.34
C ASN A 513 1.62 12.33 21.04
N ARG A 514 0.73 11.39 20.67
CA ARG A 514 0.70 10.02 21.23
C ARG A 514 1.91 9.20 20.82
N THR A 515 2.42 9.40 19.60
CA THR A 515 3.66 8.75 19.15
C THR A 515 4.84 9.20 20.03
N ASP A 516 4.86 10.47 20.42
CA ASP A 516 5.89 11.03 21.32
C ASP A 516 5.77 10.51 22.76
N VAL A 517 4.55 10.34 23.27
CA VAL A 517 4.30 9.75 24.61
C VAL A 517 4.63 8.26 24.66
N PHE A 518 4.26 7.47 23.63
CA PHE A 518 4.60 6.04 23.57
C PHE A 518 6.11 5.80 23.44
N ASN A 519 6.81 6.66 22.68
CA ASN A 519 8.26 6.63 22.61
C ASN A 519 8.89 6.93 23.99
N SER A 520 8.33 7.88 24.74
CA SER A 520 8.78 8.23 26.10
C SER A 520 8.47 7.17 27.16
N LEU A 521 7.36 6.44 27.06
CA LEU A 521 7.04 5.34 27.97
C LEU A 521 7.84 4.07 27.65
N SER A 522 8.16 3.83 26.37
CA SER A 522 9.02 2.71 25.96
C SER A 522 10.47 2.87 26.43
N SER A 523 10.97 4.10 26.58
CA SER A 523 12.30 4.38 27.13
C SER A 523 12.36 4.18 28.66
N LEU A 524 11.29 4.54 29.39
CA LEU A 524 11.13 4.26 30.82
C LEU A 524 11.05 2.76 31.13
N SER A 525 10.34 1.99 30.30
CA SER A 525 10.27 0.52 30.39
C SER A 525 11.65 -0.14 30.15
N LYS A 526 12.41 0.35 29.18
CA LYS A 526 13.78 -0.14 28.90
C LYS A 526 14.76 0.23 30.04
N ALA A 527 14.63 1.40 30.63
CA ALA A 527 15.44 1.82 31.78
C ALA A 527 15.14 0.99 33.04
N SER A 528 13.86 0.68 33.31
CA SER A 528 13.46 -0.22 34.40
C SER A 528 14.00 -1.64 34.19
N THR A 529 13.90 -2.18 32.98
CA THR A 529 14.40 -3.52 32.64
C THR A 529 15.93 -3.60 32.73
N ALA A 530 16.64 -2.54 32.33
CA ALA A 530 18.09 -2.44 32.46
C ALA A 530 18.55 -2.34 33.92
N ALA A 531 17.81 -1.61 34.77
CA ALA A 531 18.08 -1.54 36.20
C ALA A 531 17.88 -2.89 36.89
N THR A 532 16.80 -3.61 36.59
CA THR A 532 16.56 -4.96 37.11
C THR A 532 17.65 -5.95 36.65
N MET A 533 18.09 -5.88 35.39
CA MET A 533 19.19 -6.71 34.88
C MET A 533 20.56 -6.38 35.52
N ALA A 534 20.83 -5.11 35.84
CA ALA A 534 22.06 -4.70 36.51
C ALA A 534 22.12 -5.23 37.96
N THR A 535 21.00 -5.21 38.68
CA THR A 535 20.88 -5.80 40.02
C THR A 535 21.03 -7.32 39.99
N ILE A 536 20.45 -8.00 38.99
CA ILE A 536 20.62 -9.46 38.82
C ILE A 536 22.10 -9.80 38.52
N ARG A 537 22.79 -8.97 37.72
CA ARG A 537 24.21 -9.18 37.41
C ARG A 537 25.12 -8.96 38.62
N SER A 538 24.86 -7.98 39.49
CA SER A 538 25.66 -7.78 40.71
C SER A 538 25.49 -8.93 41.70
N ILE A 539 24.29 -9.50 41.81
CA ILE A 539 24.01 -10.68 42.64
C ILE A 539 24.70 -11.93 42.07
N SER A 540 24.76 -12.07 40.74
CA SER A 540 25.43 -13.20 40.08
C SER A 540 26.97 -13.12 40.11
N GLY A 541 27.54 -11.92 40.18
CA GLY A 541 28.99 -11.70 40.29
C GLY A 541 29.57 -12.06 41.65
N LEU A 542 28.78 -11.94 42.73
CA LEU A 542 29.19 -12.34 44.08
C LEU A 542 29.25 -13.87 44.27
N ARG A 543 28.59 -14.65 43.41
CA ARG A 543 28.60 -16.13 43.47
C ARG A 543 29.73 -16.79 42.67
N LYS A 544 30.50 -16.05 41.87
CA LYS A 544 31.56 -16.63 41.01
C LYS A 544 32.97 -16.59 41.60
N ASN A 545 33.18 -15.99 42.77
CA ASN A 545 34.49 -15.92 43.43
C ASN A 545 34.64 -16.93 44.59
N GLN A 546 33.92 -18.06 44.57
CA GLN A 546 33.94 -19.03 45.68
C GLN A 546 34.03 -20.51 45.27
N SER A 547 34.51 -20.85 44.06
CA SER A 547 34.56 -22.27 43.66
C SER A 547 35.70 -22.65 42.71
N ASP A 548 36.91 -22.13 42.91
CA ASP A 548 38.12 -22.65 42.25
C ASP A 548 39.30 -22.60 43.24
N GLU A 549 39.32 -23.51 44.21
CA GLU A 549 40.50 -23.94 44.99
C GLU A 549 40.07 -25.16 45.81
N ASP A 550 40.33 -26.38 45.30
CA ASP A 550 40.60 -27.63 46.03
C ASP A 550 40.44 -28.83 45.09
N ASP A 551 41.55 -29.25 44.45
CA ASP A 551 41.82 -30.62 43.98
C ASP A 551 43.30 -30.72 43.56
N ASP A 552 44.19 -30.89 44.56
CA ASP A 552 45.41 -31.74 44.55
C ASP A 552 46.08 -31.76 45.95
#